data_AF-A0A6I5CAE9-F1
#
_entry.id   AF-A0A6I5CAE9-F1
#
_cell.length_a   1.000
_cell.length_b   1.000
_cell.length_c   1.000
_cell.angle_alpha   90.00
_cell.angle_beta   90.00
_cell.angle_gamma   90.00
#
_symmetry.space_group_name_H-M   'P 1'
#
loop_
_entity.id
_entity.type
_entity.pdbx_description
1 polymer ?
#
loop_
_entity_poly.entity_id
_entity_poly.type
_entity_poly.pdbx_seq_one_letter_code
_entity_poly.pdbx_strand_id
1 'polypeptide(L)'
;LPAAAAEPTAPRAAATGLRPLASYWYPDSLPDGSPGEGITWRSLKSWRATTDTDLPFNRASVPLARRFTPAPANTTARADQARIQSLVSFGPTAGNPSQGSATADYYALTHWAYIDELVFWGGSSGEGLILAPNAPIVDAAHRHGVPVLGNVFLPPAAYGGQLRWTSDLVQRDAAGHHPLAAQLVAVAAAYGFDGWFVNAETGGGDSALGAAMLGFVRELKTLAAARGQRVTWYDAMTVDGTVSWQGALNDRNQALYEAADDLFVDFRWSTGSLASSARRADALGRSRYELWAGVDVESRGSDTSVDWDAIVPAGTAHTTSVGLYRPEWTRSHLPAGHTPEAFHAADDRFWTGRSLDPSRPDAADPWRAPAVFAADRSTVTSLPFATVFNTGHGLRWQ
;
A
#
# COMPACT_ATOMS: atom_id res chain seq x y z
N LEU A 1 -8.02 18.17 -19.65
CA LEU A 1 -8.30 19.39 -18.84
C LEU A 1 -7.85 19.06 -17.43
N PRO A 2 -6.88 19.77 -16.85
CA PRO A 2 -6.31 19.35 -15.56
C PRO A 2 -7.37 19.58 -14.48
N ALA A 3 -7.69 18.52 -13.75
CA ALA A 3 -8.65 18.55 -12.65
C ALA A 3 -8.08 19.43 -11.53
N ALA A 4 -8.86 20.43 -11.12
CA ALA A 4 -8.54 21.27 -9.99
C ALA A 4 -8.51 20.42 -8.72
N ALA A 5 -7.39 20.49 -7.98
CA ALA A 5 -7.25 19.89 -6.67
C ALA A 5 -8.35 20.43 -5.74
N ALA A 6 -9.14 19.52 -5.17
CA ALA A 6 -10.09 19.87 -4.13
C ALA A 6 -9.33 20.35 -2.89
N GLU A 7 -9.70 21.52 -2.38
CA GLU A 7 -9.18 22.08 -1.14
C GLU A 7 -9.42 21.12 0.03
N PRO A 8 -8.47 20.99 0.99
CA PRO A 8 -8.65 20.14 2.14
C PRO A 8 -9.75 20.69 3.05
N THR A 9 -10.77 19.87 3.29
CA THR A 9 -11.80 20.12 4.29
C THR A 9 -11.18 20.28 5.67
N ALA A 10 -11.61 21.32 6.40
CA ALA A 10 -11.06 21.71 7.69
C ALA A 10 -11.01 20.55 8.71
N PRO A 11 -9.95 20.44 9.54
CA PRO A 11 -9.83 19.37 10.51
C PRO A 11 -10.89 19.53 11.60
N ARG A 12 -11.79 18.54 11.67
CA ARG A 12 -12.66 18.31 12.83
C ARG A 12 -11.75 18.03 14.04
N ALA A 13 -11.95 18.79 15.13
CA ALA A 13 -11.12 18.83 16.33
C ALA A 13 -10.39 17.52 16.63
N ALA A 14 -9.05 17.57 16.53
CA ALA A 14 -8.17 16.47 16.85
C ALA A 14 -8.45 15.96 18.27
N ALA A 15 -8.47 14.65 18.45
CA ALA A 15 -8.33 14.04 19.77
C ALA A 15 -6.96 14.46 20.33
N THR A 16 -6.92 15.59 21.04
CA THR A 16 -5.75 16.12 21.73
C THR A 16 -5.40 15.18 22.88
N GLY A 17 -4.56 14.18 22.62
CA GLY A 17 -3.92 13.42 23.70
C GLY A 17 -3.48 11.99 23.45
N LEU A 18 -3.76 11.38 22.29
CA LEU A 18 -3.26 10.02 22.04
C LEU A 18 -1.77 10.08 21.67
N ARG A 19 -0.91 9.94 22.69
CA ARG A 19 0.46 9.50 22.53
C ARG A 19 0.51 8.06 23.03
N PRO A 20 0.97 7.12 22.19
CA PRO A 20 1.84 7.31 21.01
C PRO A 20 1.11 7.27 19.65
N LEU A 21 1.80 7.73 18.61
CA LEU A 21 1.35 7.79 17.21
C LEU A 21 2.17 6.85 16.32
N ALA A 22 1.67 6.51 15.13
CA ALA A 22 2.44 5.82 14.11
C ALA A 22 3.70 6.61 13.76
N SER A 23 4.80 5.91 13.50
CA SER A 23 6.10 6.52 13.31
C SER A 23 6.35 6.87 11.85
N TYR A 24 6.87 8.08 11.63
CA TYR A 24 7.24 8.58 10.32
C TYR A 24 8.56 9.37 10.38
N TRP A 25 9.22 9.48 9.23
CA TRP A 25 10.55 10.08 9.10
C TRP A 25 10.76 10.77 7.76
N TYR A 26 11.75 11.67 7.72
CA TYR A 26 12.47 12.02 6.50
C TYR A 26 13.67 11.07 6.34
N PRO A 27 14.21 10.88 5.11
CA PRO A 27 15.40 10.08 4.90
C PRO A 27 16.58 10.55 5.76
N ASP A 28 16.96 11.83 5.64
CA ASP A 28 17.93 12.47 6.53
C ASP A 28 17.65 13.97 6.72
N SER A 29 17.79 14.79 5.66
CA SER A 29 17.54 16.23 5.76
C SER A 29 16.08 16.54 6.08
N LEU A 30 15.87 17.49 6.98
CA LEU A 30 14.54 17.94 7.38
C LEU A 30 14.06 19.09 6.50
N PRO A 31 12.76 19.39 6.45
CA PRO A 31 12.26 20.61 5.84
C PRO A 31 12.81 21.87 6.55
N ASP A 32 12.72 23.00 5.87
CA ASP A 32 13.16 24.28 6.43
C ASP A 32 12.09 24.83 7.39
N GLY A 33 12.50 25.50 8.47
CA GLY A 33 11.60 26.07 9.47
C GLY A 33 11.28 25.12 10.62
N SER A 34 10.04 25.17 11.10
CA SER A 34 9.55 24.37 12.23
C SER A 34 8.34 23.52 11.82
N PRO A 35 8.20 22.29 12.35
CA PRO A 35 7.02 21.48 12.09
C PRO A 35 5.74 22.17 12.58
N GLY A 36 4.64 21.93 11.86
CA GLY A 36 3.31 22.35 12.30
C GLY A 36 2.87 21.66 13.60
N GLU A 37 1.75 22.12 14.17
CA GLU A 37 1.18 21.52 15.38
C GLU A 37 0.89 20.02 15.17
N GLY A 38 1.29 19.18 16.14
CA GLY A 38 1.09 17.73 16.06
C GLY A 38 2.09 16.99 15.16
N ILE A 39 3.00 17.70 14.49
CA ILE A 39 4.02 17.12 13.61
C ILE A 39 5.37 17.06 14.34
N THR A 40 6.13 15.99 14.12
CA THR A 40 7.50 15.84 14.63
C THR A 40 8.40 15.37 13.51
N TRP A 41 9.30 16.21 13.05
CA TRP A 41 10.29 15.83 12.05
C TRP A 41 11.42 15.01 12.69
N ARG A 42 11.71 13.86 12.10
CA ARG A 42 12.76 12.93 12.54
C ARG A 42 13.52 12.42 11.30
N SER A 43 14.83 12.19 11.44
CA SER A 43 15.66 11.56 10.41
C SER A 43 15.68 10.04 10.61
N LEU A 44 15.37 9.26 9.57
CA LEU A 44 15.46 7.80 9.59
C LEU A 44 16.91 7.35 9.83
N LYS A 45 17.90 8.08 9.30
CA LYS A 45 19.32 7.79 9.52
C LYS A 45 19.68 7.73 11.01
N SER A 46 19.05 8.60 11.81
CA SER A 46 19.25 8.68 13.26
C SER A 46 18.42 7.66 14.05
N TRP A 47 17.42 7.01 13.45
CA TRP A 47 16.55 6.07 14.15
C TRP A 47 17.32 4.87 14.71
N ARG A 48 16.98 4.46 15.93
CA ARG A 48 17.49 3.26 16.60
C ARG A 48 16.35 2.66 17.44
N ALA A 49 16.16 1.35 17.32
CA ALA A 49 15.14 0.64 18.11
C ALA A 49 15.31 0.82 19.62
N THR A 50 16.54 0.93 20.13
CA THR A 50 16.83 1.05 21.56
C THR A 50 16.44 2.41 22.16
N THR A 51 16.27 3.43 21.34
CA THR A 51 15.92 4.80 21.77
C THR A 51 14.55 5.24 21.29
N ASP A 52 13.83 4.36 20.60
CA ASP A 52 12.48 4.64 20.14
C ASP A 52 11.47 4.37 21.25
N THR A 53 10.93 5.44 21.82
CA THR A 53 9.95 5.38 22.90
C THR A 53 8.56 4.99 22.43
N ASP A 54 8.26 5.15 21.14
CA ASP A 54 6.96 4.82 20.55
C ASP A 54 6.94 3.36 20.04
N LEU A 55 8.10 2.76 19.81
CA LEU A 55 8.26 1.36 19.34
C LEU A 55 7.47 0.32 20.15
N PRO A 56 7.45 0.32 21.51
CA PRO A 56 6.66 -0.66 22.26
C PRO A 56 5.16 -0.65 21.95
N PHE A 57 4.65 0.46 21.43
CA PHE A 57 3.23 0.63 21.11
C PHE A 57 2.93 0.43 19.62
N ASN A 58 3.92 0.66 18.76
CA ASN A 58 3.83 0.47 17.31
C ASN A 58 4.31 -0.92 16.86
N ARG A 59 4.87 -1.73 17.75
CA ARG A 59 5.27 -3.11 17.44
C ARG A 59 4.05 -4.02 17.35
N ALA A 60 3.87 -4.64 16.19
CA ALA A 60 2.92 -5.71 15.97
C ALA A 60 3.22 -6.94 16.84
N SER A 61 2.17 -7.58 17.32
CA SER A 61 2.22 -8.72 18.24
C SER A 61 1.74 -10.02 17.60
N VAL A 62 1.03 -9.95 16.49
CA VAL A 62 0.47 -11.11 15.78
C VAL A 62 1.41 -11.49 14.63
N PRO A 63 1.89 -12.74 14.56
CA PRO A 63 2.67 -13.20 13.42
C PRO A 63 1.79 -13.40 12.18
N LEU A 64 2.37 -13.21 10.99
CA LEU A 64 1.69 -13.44 9.72
C LEU A 64 1.17 -14.88 9.60
N ALA A 65 -0.15 -15.05 9.57
CA ALA A 65 -0.79 -16.35 9.48
C ALA A 65 -0.65 -16.96 8.07
N ARG A 66 -0.52 -18.29 8.02
CA ARG A 66 -0.56 -19.01 6.75
C ARG A 66 -1.99 -19.08 6.22
N ARG A 67 -2.14 -18.95 4.91
CA ARG A 67 -3.42 -19.05 4.19
C ARG A 67 -3.50 -20.30 3.33
N PHE A 68 -4.73 -20.73 3.05
CA PHE A 68 -5.07 -21.65 1.98
C PHE A 68 -6.19 -21.05 1.13
N THR A 69 -6.34 -21.54 -0.10
CA THR A 69 -7.38 -21.14 -1.05
C THR A 69 -8.48 -22.21 -1.07
N PRO A 70 -9.70 -21.92 -0.59
CA PRO A 70 -10.85 -22.81 -0.76
C PRO A 70 -11.25 -23.00 -2.23
N ALA A 71 -12.27 -23.83 -2.46
CA ALA A 71 -12.90 -23.90 -3.78
C ALA A 71 -13.50 -22.52 -4.13
N PRO A 72 -13.22 -21.96 -5.32
CA PRO A 72 -13.76 -20.64 -5.70
C PRO A 72 -15.27 -20.58 -5.61
N ALA A 73 -15.81 -19.48 -5.06
CA ALA A 73 -17.24 -19.31 -4.84
C ALA A 73 -18.07 -19.26 -6.15
N ASN A 74 -17.47 -18.82 -7.25
CA ASN A 74 -18.11 -18.71 -8.56
C ASN A 74 -17.16 -19.16 -9.69
N THR A 75 -17.69 -19.25 -10.91
CA THR A 75 -16.96 -19.77 -12.08
C THR A 75 -16.02 -18.75 -12.74
N THR A 76 -16.09 -17.47 -12.36
CA THR A 76 -15.20 -16.41 -12.86
C THR A 76 -14.02 -16.15 -11.91
N ALA A 77 -14.15 -16.52 -10.65
CA ALA A 77 -13.08 -16.45 -9.66
C ALA A 77 -11.96 -17.45 -9.99
N ARG A 78 -10.71 -16.99 -9.93
CA ARG A 78 -9.52 -17.78 -10.23
C ARG A 78 -8.64 -17.90 -8.98
N ALA A 79 -8.27 -19.14 -8.66
CA ALA A 79 -7.15 -19.41 -7.77
C ALA A 79 -5.83 -19.22 -8.54
N ASP A 80 -4.77 -18.84 -7.82
CA ASP A 80 -3.39 -18.78 -8.32
C ASP A 80 -3.15 -17.89 -9.56
N GLN A 81 -4.02 -16.90 -9.80
CA GLN A 81 -3.85 -15.89 -10.85
C GLN A 81 -3.67 -14.49 -10.24
N ALA A 82 -4.29 -13.46 -10.83
CA ALA A 82 -4.25 -12.08 -10.35
C ALA A 82 -4.43 -12.02 -8.83
N ARG A 83 -3.54 -11.28 -8.20
CA ARG A 83 -3.58 -10.91 -6.79
C ARG A 83 -4.21 -9.54 -6.62
N ILE A 84 -4.50 -9.14 -5.39
CA ILE A 84 -4.95 -7.78 -5.07
C ILE A 84 -4.02 -7.11 -4.04
N GLN A 85 -3.40 -6.00 -4.43
CA GLN A 85 -2.72 -5.09 -3.50
C GLN A 85 -3.63 -3.92 -3.17
N SER A 86 -3.72 -3.54 -1.90
CA SER A 86 -4.59 -2.48 -1.41
C SER A 86 -3.78 -1.37 -0.74
N LEU A 87 -3.75 -0.16 -1.32
CA LEU A 87 -3.06 1.01 -0.78
C LEU A 87 -4.05 1.85 0.03
N VAL A 88 -3.96 1.81 1.35
CA VAL A 88 -5.00 2.34 2.24
C VAL A 88 -4.46 3.44 3.14
N SER A 89 -5.11 4.60 3.14
CA SER A 89 -4.83 5.65 4.12
C SER A 89 -5.72 5.47 5.36
N PHE A 90 -5.17 4.86 6.41
CA PHE A 90 -5.90 4.66 7.67
C PHE A 90 -6.02 5.95 8.53
N GLY A 91 -5.38 7.03 8.10
CA GLY A 91 -5.33 8.31 8.78
C GLY A 91 -4.22 9.20 8.20
N PRO A 92 -4.13 10.48 8.63
CA PRO A 92 -3.03 11.37 8.24
C PRO A 92 -1.67 10.80 8.65
N THR A 93 -0.59 11.18 7.96
CA THR A 93 0.78 10.69 8.27
C THR A 93 1.14 11.05 9.71
N ALA A 94 0.96 12.32 10.06
CA ALA A 94 1.06 12.80 11.42
C ALA A 94 -0.30 12.68 12.11
N GLY A 95 -0.30 12.22 13.36
CA GLY A 95 -1.54 12.07 14.12
C GLY A 95 -2.26 10.74 13.92
N ASN A 96 -1.72 9.80 13.12
CA ASN A 96 -2.23 8.43 13.08
C ASN A 96 -2.01 7.74 14.45
N PRO A 97 -3.06 7.32 15.18
CA PRO A 97 -2.89 6.71 16.49
C PRO A 97 -2.18 5.34 16.41
N SER A 98 -1.24 5.10 17.32
CA SER A 98 -0.52 3.82 17.38
C SER A 98 -1.41 2.63 17.75
N GLN A 99 -2.48 2.86 18.53
CA GLN A 99 -3.33 1.81 19.12
C GLN A 99 -4.83 2.08 18.95
N GLY A 100 -5.20 2.77 17.88
CA GLY A 100 -6.59 3.17 17.63
C GLY A 100 -7.01 4.41 18.43
N SER A 101 -8.31 4.71 18.43
CA SER A 101 -8.85 5.91 19.06
C SER A 101 -10.27 5.68 19.58
N ALA A 102 -10.80 6.63 20.36
CA ALA A 102 -12.13 6.53 20.98
C ALA A 102 -13.29 6.88 20.00
N THR A 103 -13.20 6.46 18.74
CA THR A 103 -14.25 6.63 17.74
C THR A 103 -14.48 5.32 16.99
N ALA A 104 -15.74 5.06 16.64
CA ALA A 104 -16.13 3.97 15.74
C ALA A 104 -16.08 4.37 14.26
N ASP A 105 -15.78 5.63 13.97
CA ASP A 105 -15.58 6.12 12.61
C ASP A 105 -14.14 5.82 12.16
N TYR A 106 -13.91 4.59 11.73
CA TYR A 106 -12.61 4.08 11.27
C TYR A 106 -12.77 3.16 10.07
N TYR A 107 -11.75 3.08 9.21
CA TYR A 107 -11.75 2.13 8.09
C TYR A 107 -11.38 0.73 8.61
N ALA A 108 -12.35 0.10 9.27
CA ALA A 108 -12.21 -1.22 9.88
C ALA A 108 -12.47 -2.32 8.83
N LEU A 109 -11.53 -2.45 7.89
CA LEU A 109 -11.54 -3.40 6.78
C LEU A 109 -11.79 -4.85 7.25
N THR A 110 -12.70 -5.55 6.58
CA THR A 110 -13.09 -6.95 6.87
C THR A 110 -12.86 -7.92 5.70
N HIS A 111 -12.56 -7.40 4.50
CA HIS A 111 -12.42 -8.17 3.26
C HIS A 111 -11.02 -8.76 3.00
N TRP A 112 -10.32 -9.11 4.08
CA TRP A 112 -8.95 -9.65 4.04
C TRP A 112 -8.78 -10.90 3.18
N ALA A 113 -9.85 -11.68 3.00
CA ALA A 113 -9.83 -12.91 2.22
C ALA A 113 -9.39 -12.70 0.76
N TYR A 114 -9.67 -11.52 0.19
CA TYR A 114 -9.33 -11.17 -1.19
C TYR A 114 -8.02 -10.40 -1.34
N ILE A 115 -7.48 -9.86 -0.24
CA ILE A 115 -6.28 -9.02 -0.30
C ILE A 115 -5.04 -9.91 -0.21
N ASP A 116 -4.07 -9.68 -1.08
CA ASP A 116 -2.78 -10.37 -1.10
C ASP A 116 -1.68 -9.57 -0.42
N GLU A 117 -1.75 -8.24 -0.47
CA GLU A 117 -0.78 -7.33 0.14
C GLU A 117 -1.46 -6.00 0.49
N LEU A 118 -1.22 -5.51 1.70
CA LEU A 118 -1.69 -4.21 2.16
C LEU A 118 -0.52 -3.23 2.16
N VAL A 119 -0.71 -2.04 1.60
CA VAL A 119 0.23 -0.93 1.73
C VAL A 119 -0.40 0.08 2.67
N PHE A 120 0.27 0.38 3.78
CA PHE A 120 -0.14 1.42 4.72
C PHE A 120 0.23 2.78 4.14
N TRP A 121 -0.71 3.35 3.39
CA TRP A 121 -0.49 4.53 2.58
C TRP A 121 -0.47 5.80 3.42
N GLY A 122 0.45 6.70 3.07
CA GLY A 122 0.61 8.01 3.69
C GLY A 122 1.98 8.58 3.36
N GLY A 123 2.34 9.66 4.03
CA GLY A 123 3.53 10.44 3.74
C GLY A 123 3.18 11.73 3.00
N SER A 124 3.83 12.82 3.39
CA SER A 124 3.70 14.13 2.76
C SER A 124 4.95 14.97 3.03
N SER A 125 5.21 15.96 2.17
CA SER A 125 6.36 16.87 2.30
C SER A 125 6.34 17.74 3.56
N GLY A 126 5.18 17.89 4.21
CA GLY A 126 5.02 18.66 5.45
C GLY A 126 5.14 17.82 6.72
N GLU A 127 4.79 16.53 6.65
CA GLU A 127 4.75 15.64 7.82
C GLU A 127 5.99 14.75 7.89
N GLY A 128 6.20 13.92 6.87
CA GLY A 128 7.26 12.91 6.77
C GLY A 128 7.06 12.05 5.53
N LEU A 129 8.15 11.49 5.00
CA LEU A 129 8.18 10.80 3.70
C LEU A 129 8.18 9.28 3.83
N ILE A 130 8.55 8.77 5.00
CA ILE A 130 8.68 7.35 5.28
C ILE A 130 7.73 7.06 6.43
N LEU A 131 6.71 6.23 6.22
CA LEU A 131 5.67 5.94 7.19
C LEU A 131 5.64 4.44 7.49
N ALA A 132 5.87 4.08 8.75
CA ALA A 132 5.65 2.72 9.23
C ALA A 132 4.16 2.51 9.57
N PRO A 133 3.60 1.31 9.31
CA PRO A 133 2.25 0.98 9.74
C PRO A 133 2.14 0.96 11.27
N ASN A 134 0.94 1.23 11.78
CA ASN A 134 0.64 1.07 13.21
C ASN A 134 0.36 -0.41 13.55
N ALA A 135 0.57 -0.78 14.81
CA ALA A 135 0.45 -2.17 15.26
C ALA A 135 -0.95 -2.79 15.04
N PRO A 136 -2.09 -2.10 15.31
CA PRO A 136 -3.41 -2.69 15.13
C PRO A 136 -3.70 -3.14 13.70
N ILE A 137 -3.25 -2.38 12.69
CA ILE A 137 -3.46 -2.76 11.29
C ILE A 137 -2.60 -3.95 10.91
N VAL A 138 -1.33 -3.96 11.31
CA VAL A 138 -0.45 -5.12 11.09
C VAL A 138 -1.01 -6.36 11.78
N ASP A 139 -1.45 -6.23 13.03
CA ASP A 139 -2.01 -7.34 13.79
C ASP A 139 -3.31 -7.89 13.18
N ALA A 140 -4.17 -7.00 12.66
CA ALA A 140 -5.38 -7.42 11.94
C ALA A 140 -5.03 -8.14 10.64
N ALA A 141 -4.20 -7.53 9.79
CA ALA A 141 -3.79 -8.10 8.52
C ALA A 141 -3.07 -9.46 8.70
N HIS A 142 -2.13 -9.54 9.65
CA HIS A 142 -1.40 -10.77 9.97
C HIS A 142 -2.29 -11.89 10.47
N ARG A 143 -3.30 -11.59 11.31
CA ARG A 143 -4.30 -12.58 11.74
C ARG A 143 -5.05 -13.19 10.54
N HIS A 144 -5.22 -12.42 9.48
CA HIS A 144 -5.82 -12.85 8.22
C HIS A 144 -4.81 -13.26 7.15
N GLY A 145 -3.52 -13.34 7.49
CA GLY A 145 -2.46 -13.79 6.60
C GLY A 145 -2.16 -12.84 5.44
N VAL A 146 -2.36 -11.53 5.64
CA VAL A 146 -2.05 -10.49 4.67
C VAL A 146 -0.79 -9.75 5.13
N PRO A 147 0.30 -9.74 4.34
CA PRO A 147 1.47 -8.94 4.64
C PRO A 147 1.17 -7.44 4.49
N VAL A 148 1.84 -6.63 5.30
CA VAL A 148 1.71 -5.17 5.35
C VAL A 148 3.03 -4.49 5.02
N LEU A 149 3.01 -3.65 4.00
CA LEU A 149 4.13 -2.77 3.67
C LEU A 149 3.93 -1.38 4.29
N GLY A 150 5.00 -0.81 4.82
CA GLY A 150 5.10 0.63 5.06
C GLY A 150 5.27 1.38 3.74
N ASN A 151 5.24 2.70 3.79
CA ASN A 151 5.36 3.54 2.60
C ASN A 151 6.61 4.42 2.63
N VAL A 152 7.35 4.47 1.52
CA VAL A 152 8.38 5.47 1.23
C VAL A 152 7.86 6.30 0.06
N PHE A 153 7.42 7.53 0.34
CA PHE A 153 6.87 8.44 -0.65
C PHE A 153 7.73 9.68 -0.80
N LEU A 154 8.37 9.83 -1.96
CA LEU A 154 9.09 11.03 -2.38
C LEU A 154 8.14 11.85 -3.27
N PRO A 155 7.50 12.91 -2.76
CA PRO A 155 6.37 13.54 -3.44
C PRO A 155 6.77 14.23 -4.75
N PRO A 156 5.81 14.50 -5.65
CA PRO A 156 6.04 15.42 -6.76
C PRO A 156 6.44 16.81 -6.25
N ALA A 157 7.25 17.54 -7.04
CA ALA A 157 7.65 18.91 -6.72
C ALA A 157 6.44 19.85 -6.52
N ALA A 158 5.35 19.63 -7.26
CA ALA A 158 4.09 20.38 -7.10
C ALA A 158 3.44 20.24 -5.72
N TYR A 159 3.77 19.16 -4.99
CA TYR A 159 3.31 18.90 -3.63
C TYR A 159 4.46 19.03 -2.60
N GLY A 160 5.45 19.87 -2.90
CA GLY A 160 6.56 20.18 -1.99
C GLY A 160 7.67 19.14 -1.96
N GLY A 161 7.69 18.19 -2.90
CA GLY A 161 8.79 17.24 -3.06
C GLY A 161 10.11 17.94 -3.37
N GLN A 162 11.19 17.49 -2.72
CA GLN A 162 12.53 18.06 -2.90
C GLN A 162 13.54 16.98 -3.24
N LEU A 163 14.29 17.19 -4.33
CA LEU A 163 15.24 16.20 -4.84
C LEU A 163 16.31 15.82 -3.81
N ARG A 164 16.61 16.73 -2.86
CA ARG A 164 17.54 16.46 -1.74
C ARG A 164 17.13 15.24 -0.93
N TRP A 165 15.84 14.99 -0.75
CA TRP A 165 15.36 13.82 0.00
C TRP A 165 15.53 12.52 -0.79
N THR A 166 15.37 12.56 -2.11
CA THR A 166 15.71 11.43 -2.99
C THR A 166 17.21 11.13 -2.90
N SER A 167 18.05 12.18 -2.98
CA SER A 167 19.50 12.03 -2.84
C SER A 167 19.89 11.47 -1.48
N ASP A 168 19.29 11.94 -0.39
CA ASP A 168 19.51 11.43 0.96
C ASP A 168 19.17 9.95 1.07
N LEU A 169 18.01 9.54 0.54
CA LEU A 169 17.54 8.15 0.56
C LEU A 169 18.56 7.18 -0.05
N VAL A 170 19.17 7.59 -1.17
CA VAL A 170 20.05 6.75 -1.97
C VAL A 170 21.54 6.98 -1.68
N GLN A 171 21.89 7.75 -0.64
CA GLN A 171 23.29 7.96 -0.26
C GLN A 171 24.01 6.63 -0.04
N ARG A 172 25.27 6.58 -0.44
CA ARG A 172 26.18 5.46 -0.17
C ARG A 172 27.18 5.84 0.92
N ASP A 173 27.56 4.87 1.74
CA ASP A 173 28.67 5.01 2.66
C ASP A 173 30.03 4.78 1.95
N ALA A 174 31.12 4.88 2.71
CA ALA A 174 32.48 4.69 2.19
C ALA A 174 32.75 3.25 1.68
N ALA A 175 31.94 2.26 2.10
CA ALA A 175 32.00 0.89 1.63
C ALA A 175 31.12 0.64 0.39
N GLY A 176 30.37 1.65 -0.05
CA GLY A 176 29.48 1.59 -1.21
C GLY A 176 28.08 1.04 -0.92
N HIS A 177 27.75 0.80 0.35
CA HIS A 177 26.43 0.33 0.79
C HIS A 177 25.46 1.50 0.93
N HIS A 178 24.16 1.23 0.78
CA HIS A 178 23.06 2.16 0.99
C HIS A 178 22.53 2.07 2.45
N PRO A 179 22.96 2.94 3.39
CA PRO A 179 22.66 2.74 4.81
C PRO A 179 21.17 2.85 5.15
N LEU A 180 20.43 3.65 4.40
CA LEU A 180 18.98 3.78 4.60
C LEU A 180 18.20 2.56 4.12
N ALA A 181 18.74 1.76 3.18
CA ALA A 181 18.16 0.47 2.85
C ALA A 181 18.21 -0.47 4.07
N ALA A 182 19.37 -0.53 4.75
CA ALA A 182 19.51 -1.29 5.99
C ALA A 182 18.60 -0.77 7.12
N GLN A 183 18.42 0.55 7.23
CA GLN A 183 17.51 1.14 8.23
C GLN A 183 16.05 0.80 7.99
N LEU A 184 15.57 0.86 6.74
CA LEU A 184 14.21 0.46 6.40
C LEU A 184 13.93 -0.99 6.80
N VAL A 185 14.86 -1.91 6.50
CA VAL A 185 14.76 -3.32 6.91
C VAL A 185 14.78 -3.48 8.44
N ALA A 186 15.59 -2.69 9.14
CA ALA A 186 15.67 -2.71 10.60
C ALA A 186 14.39 -2.20 11.26
N VAL A 187 13.77 -1.15 10.72
CA VAL A 187 12.46 -0.65 11.17
C VAL A 187 11.38 -1.72 11.00
N ALA A 188 11.26 -2.28 9.79
CA ALA A 188 10.28 -3.34 9.50
C ALA A 188 10.44 -4.54 10.44
N ALA A 189 11.68 -4.98 10.70
CA ALA A 189 11.97 -6.07 11.63
C ALA A 189 11.65 -5.71 13.09
N ALA A 190 11.91 -4.48 13.52
CA ALA A 190 11.67 -4.06 14.91
C ALA A 190 10.18 -3.85 15.21
N TYR A 191 9.44 -3.31 14.24
CA TYR A 191 8.00 -3.06 14.34
C TYR A 191 7.17 -4.29 14.00
N GLY A 192 7.71 -5.25 13.23
CA GLY A 192 7.05 -6.50 12.91
C GLY A 192 6.11 -6.44 11.70
N PHE A 193 6.44 -5.64 10.68
CA PHE A 193 5.74 -5.61 9.39
C PHE A 193 6.66 -6.07 8.24
N ASP A 194 6.11 -6.23 7.04
CA ASP A 194 6.67 -7.13 6.02
C ASP A 194 7.47 -6.45 4.91
N GLY A 195 7.73 -5.14 5.02
CA GLY A 195 8.59 -4.43 4.06
C GLY A 195 8.03 -3.10 3.59
N TRP A 196 8.35 -2.70 2.35
CA TRP A 196 8.18 -1.32 1.91
C TRP A 196 7.65 -1.18 0.48
N PHE A 197 6.66 -0.31 0.32
CA PHE A 197 6.28 0.26 -0.96
C PHE A 197 7.13 1.51 -1.21
N VAL A 198 7.80 1.59 -2.36
CA VAL A 198 8.69 2.69 -2.71
C VAL A 198 8.10 3.47 -3.88
N ASN A 199 7.67 4.69 -3.58
CA ASN A 199 7.10 5.63 -4.54
C ASN A 199 7.99 6.86 -4.72
N ALA A 200 8.74 6.90 -5.83
CA ALA A 200 9.66 7.98 -6.15
C ALA A 200 9.10 8.91 -7.25
N GLU A 201 8.40 9.98 -6.86
CA GLU A 201 7.77 10.92 -7.80
C GLU A 201 8.44 12.31 -7.84
N THR A 202 9.51 12.51 -7.08
CA THR A 202 10.25 13.77 -7.12
C THR A 202 11.06 13.89 -8.41
N GLY A 203 10.60 14.74 -9.33
CA GLY A 203 11.30 15.05 -10.58
C GLY A 203 12.60 15.86 -10.39
N GLY A 204 13.36 16.00 -11.49
CA GLY A 204 14.61 16.76 -11.52
C GLY A 204 15.89 15.92 -11.33
N GLY A 205 15.76 14.59 -11.24
CA GLY A 205 16.89 13.67 -11.20
C GLY A 205 17.61 13.52 -12.55
N ASP A 206 18.82 12.96 -12.49
CA ASP A 206 19.66 12.62 -13.62
C ASP A 206 20.01 11.11 -13.62
N SER A 207 20.78 10.67 -14.62
CA SER A 207 21.15 9.27 -14.74
C SER A 207 22.02 8.76 -13.58
N ALA A 208 22.78 9.65 -12.91
CA ALA A 208 23.54 9.28 -11.72
C ALA A 208 22.60 8.98 -10.54
N LEU A 209 21.57 9.81 -10.33
CA LEU A 209 20.54 9.54 -9.34
C LEU A 209 19.71 8.31 -9.69
N GLY A 210 19.40 8.09 -10.99
CA GLY A 210 18.78 6.87 -11.50
C GLY A 210 19.55 5.60 -11.15
N ALA A 211 20.86 5.60 -11.41
CA ALA A 211 21.74 4.49 -11.05
C ALA A 211 21.86 4.30 -9.52
N ALA A 212 21.86 5.39 -8.75
CA ALA A 212 21.87 5.33 -7.29
C ALA A 212 20.58 4.74 -6.73
N MET A 213 19.42 5.14 -7.25
CA MET A 213 18.11 4.58 -6.89
C MET A 213 18.02 3.10 -7.23
N LEU A 214 18.45 2.69 -8.42
CA LEU A 214 18.50 1.28 -8.80
C LEU A 214 19.38 0.46 -7.84
N GLY A 215 20.54 0.99 -7.45
CA GLY A 215 21.41 0.39 -6.44
C GLY A 215 20.73 0.26 -5.08
N PHE A 216 20.06 1.32 -4.63
CA PHE A 216 19.32 1.36 -3.38
C PHE A 216 18.20 0.32 -3.34
N VAL A 217 17.35 0.26 -4.37
CA VAL A 217 16.23 -0.71 -4.44
C VAL A 217 16.75 -2.14 -4.45
N ARG A 218 17.83 -2.41 -5.19
CA ARG A 218 18.47 -3.73 -5.24
C ARG A 218 19.04 -4.16 -3.88
N GLU A 219 19.71 -3.25 -3.18
CA GLU A 219 20.23 -3.53 -1.84
C GLU A 219 19.10 -3.70 -0.83
N LEU A 220 18.07 -2.84 -0.89
CA LEU A 220 16.87 -2.96 -0.05
C LEU A 220 16.21 -4.32 -0.23
N LYS A 221 15.95 -4.78 -1.46
CA LYS A 221 15.39 -6.10 -1.74
C LYS A 221 16.26 -7.22 -1.18
N THR A 222 17.56 -7.14 -1.37
CA THR A 222 18.50 -8.18 -0.91
C THR A 222 18.47 -8.30 0.63
N LEU A 223 18.51 -7.17 1.33
CA LEU A 223 18.46 -7.13 2.80
C LEU A 223 17.07 -7.50 3.35
N ALA A 224 16.00 -7.07 2.67
CA ALA A 224 14.62 -7.38 3.01
C ALA A 224 14.35 -8.89 2.91
N ALA A 225 14.73 -9.52 1.79
CA ALA A 225 14.55 -10.95 1.56
C ALA A 225 15.23 -11.80 2.64
N ALA A 226 16.41 -11.40 3.13
CA ALA A 226 17.12 -12.07 4.22
C ALA A 226 16.36 -12.04 5.56
N ARG A 227 15.35 -11.18 5.69
CA ARG A 227 14.45 -11.09 6.86
C ARG A 227 13.02 -11.51 6.55
N GLY A 228 12.75 -12.10 5.38
CA GLY A 228 11.40 -12.46 4.95
C GLY A 228 10.52 -11.26 4.61
N GLN A 229 11.13 -10.08 4.38
CA GLN A 229 10.44 -8.86 3.98
C GLN A 229 10.45 -8.70 2.45
N ARG A 230 9.64 -7.77 1.93
CA ARG A 230 9.44 -7.52 0.49
C ARG A 230 9.51 -6.03 0.13
N VAL A 231 9.70 -5.76 -1.16
CA VAL A 231 9.78 -4.42 -1.73
C VAL A 231 8.89 -4.32 -2.96
N THR A 232 7.91 -3.43 -2.95
CA THR A 232 7.14 -3.06 -4.14
C THR A 232 7.64 -1.72 -4.68
N TRP A 233 7.95 -1.66 -5.97
CA TRP A 233 8.35 -0.42 -6.65
C TRP A 233 7.15 0.18 -7.41
N TYR A 234 6.99 1.50 -7.37
CA TYR A 234 5.96 2.20 -8.17
C TYR A 234 6.53 2.74 -9.49
N ASP A 235 5.79 2.56 -10.58
CA ASP A 235 6.12 3.04 -11.93
C ASP A 235 6.08 4.58 -12.02
N ALA A 236 7.11 5.25 -11.51
CA ALA A 236 7.29 6.71 -11.60
C ALA A 236 8.71 7.11 -12.04
N MET A 237 9.70 7.03 -11.14
CA MET A 237 11.09 7.29 -11.49
C MET A 237 11.62 6.16 -12.40
N THR A 238 12.25 6.54 -13.50
CA THR A 238 12.88 5.63 -14.47
C THR A 238 14.33 5.37 -14.10
N VAL A 239 14.96 4.38 -14.75
CA VAL A 239 16.40 4.09 -14.58
C VAL A 239 17.31 5.26 -14.96
N ASP A 240 16.82 6.19 -15.77
CA ASP A 240 17.52 7.43 -16.15
C ASP A 240 17.36 8.54 -15.09
N GLY A 241 16.67 8.26 -13.98
CA GLY A 241 16.43 9.17 -12.87
C GLY A 241 15.36 10.23 -13.10
N THR A 242 14.75 10.26 -14.28
CA THR A 242 13.61 11.13 -14.58
C THR A 242 12.30 10.49 -14.13
N VAL A 243 11.35 11.30 -13.66
CA VAL A 243 9.99 10.85 -13.35
C VAL A 243 9.18 10.84 -14.64
N SER A 244 8.81 9.65 -15.07
CA SER A 244 7.98 9.39 -16.22
C SER A 244 7.27 8.07 -15.98
N TRP A 245 6.01 8.13 -15.58
CA TRP A 245 5.21 6.92 -15.42
C TRP A 245 4.84 6.34 -16.78
N GLN A 246 5.04 5.03 -16.92
CA GLN A 246 4.93 4.34 -18.20
C GLN A 246 3.54 3.76 -18.44
N GLY A 247 2.77 3.48 -17.38
CA GLY A 247 1.55 2.66 -17.48
C GLY A 247 1.88 1.26 -18.02
N ALA A 248 3.11 0.80 -17.81
CA ALA A 248 3.65 -0.45 -18.36
C ALA A 248 4.95 -0.87 -17.67
N LEU A 249 5.26 -2.16 -17.70
CA LEU A 249 6.64 -2.65 -17.60
C LEU A 249 7.32 -2.52 -18.98
N ASN A 250 8.39 -1.73 -19.06
CA ASN A 250 9.17 -1.54 -20.29
C ASN A 250 10.65 -1.25 -19.98
N ASP A 251 11.44 -0.95 -21.02
CA ASP A 251 12.90 -0.78 -20.87
C ASP A 251 13.30 0.35 -19.90
N ARG A 252 12.41 1.32 -19.62
CA ARG A 252 12.68 2.44 -18.71
C ARG A 252 12.56 2.09 -17.22
N ASN A 253 11.83 1.04 -16.88
CA ASN A 253 11.60 0.63 -15.50
C ASN A 253 11.91 -0.87 -15.24
N GLN A 254 12.28 -1.64 -16.26
CA GLN A 254 12.56 -3.07 -16.12
C GLN A 254 13.63 -3.36 -15.08
N ALA A 255 14.74 -2.63 -15.07
CA ALA A 255 15.80 -2.89 -14.10
C ALA A 255 15.34 -2.63 -12.65
N LEU A 256 14.43 -1.67 -12.44
CA LEU A 256 13.81 -1.39 -11.14
C LEU A 256 12.84 -2.50 -10.75
N TYR A 257 12.05 -3.00 -11.70
CA TYR A 257 11.22 -4.19 -11.50
C TYR A 257 12.08 -5.39 -11.09
N GLU A 258 13.14 -5.74 -11.82
CA GLU A 258 14.07 -6.83 -11.46
C GLU A 258 14.71 -6.62 -10.07
N ALA A 259 14.96 -5.37 -9.70
CA ALA A 259 15.49 -4.97 -8.39
C ALA A 259 14.45 -4.96 -7.25
N ALA A 260 13.15 -5.14 -7.54
CA ALA A 260 12.05 -5.19 -6.56
C ALA A 260 11.31 -6.55 -6.61
N ASP A 261 10.49 -6.84 -5.60
CA ASP A 261 9.67 -8.06 -5.56
C ASP A 261 8.44 -7.93 -6.45
N ASP A 262 7.88 -6.73 -6.58
CA ASP A 262 6.72 -6.47 -7.43
C ASP A 262 6.79 -5.04 -8.02
N LEU A 263 6.06 -4.80 -9.12
CA LEU A 263 5.90 -3.48 -9.74
C LEU A 263 4.44 -3.05 -9.65
N PHE A 264 4.17 -1.90 -9.04
CA PHE A 264 2.90 -1.20 -9.18
C PHE A 264 2.93 -0.35 -10.46
N VAL A 265 2.13 -0.74 -11.43
CA VAL A 265 2.01 -0.08 -12.73
C VAL A 265 1.08 1.12 -12.60
N ASP A 266 1.55 2.29 -13.03
CA ASP A 266 0.79 3.53 -12.97
C ASP A 266 -0.55 3.45 -13.73
N PHE A 267 -1.50 4.29 -13.32
CA PHE A 267 -2.90 4.29 -13.76
C PHE A 267 -3.11 4.51 -15.27
N ARG A 268 -2.11 5.03 -16.01
CA ARG A 268 -2.18 5.31 -17.46
C ARG A 268 -1.95 4.09 -18.35
N TRP A 269 -2.22 2.89 -17.84
CA TRP A 269 -2.13 1.68 -18.64
C TRP A 269 -3.26 1.60 -19.67
N SER A 270 -3.10 0.69 -20.63
CA SER A 270 -4.09 0.31 -21.64
C SER A 270 -4.09 -1.21 -21.80
N THR A 271 -5.10 -1.78 -22.45
CA THR A 271 -5.14 -3.20 -22.80
C THR A 271 -3.84 -3.66 -23.48
N GLY A 272 -3.32 -2.85 -24.41
CA GLY A 272 -2.08 -3.14 -25.12
C GLY A 272 -0.84 -3.08 -24.24
N SER A 273 -0.75 -2.10 -23.33
CA SER A 273 0.41 -1.93 -22.46
C SER A 273 0.45 -2.97 -21.34
N LEU A 274 -0.68 -3.39 -20.78
CA LEU A 274 -0.72 -4.49 -19.80
C LEU A 274 -0.36 -5.82 -20.46
N ALA A 275 -0.88 -6.09 -21.67
CA ALA A 275 -0.53 -7.30 -22.40
C ALA A 275 0.97 -7.37 -22.76
N SER A 276 1.59 -6.24 -23.14
CA SER A 276 3.04 -6.21 -23.39
C SER A 276 3.85 -6.34 -22.09
N SER A 277 3.37 -5.76 -20.99
CA SER A 277 3.97 -5.89 -19.67
C SER A 277 3.97 -7.34 -19.18
N ALA A 278 2.84 -8.03 -19.30
CA ALA A 278 2.71 -9.45 -18.95
C ALA A 278 3.69 -10.33 -19.73
N ARG A 279 3.74 -10.17 -21.07
CA ARG A 279 4.71 -10.90 -21.91
C ARG A 279 6.16 -10.61 -21.54
N ARG A 280 6.47 -9.36 -21.16
CA ARG A 280 7.81 -8.98 -20.73
C ARG A 280 8.17 -9.61 -19.39
N ALA A 281 7.27 -9.62 -18.42
CA ALA A 281 7.48 -10.32 -17.15
C ALA A 281 7.75 -11.82 -17.39
N ASP A 282 6.94 -12.48 -18.22
CA ASP A 282 7.14 -13.90 -18.56
C ASP A 282 8.50 -14.13 -19.24
N ALA A 283 8.92 -13.23 -20.14
CA ALA A 283 10.23 -13.32 -20.81
C ALA A 283 11.42 -13.14 -19.85
N LEU A 284 11.20 -12.46 -18.72
CA LEU A 284 12.17 -12.33 -17.62
C LEU A 284 12.13 -13.54 -16.66
N GLY A 285 11.27 -14.54 -16.92
CA GLY A 285 11.06 -15.67 -16.03
C GLY A 285 10.33 -15.30 -14.74
N ARG A 286 9.62 -14.17 -14.74
CA ARG A 286 8.85 -13.67 -13.60
C ARG A 286 7.36 -13.79 -13.84
N SER A 287 6.58 -13.92 -12.77
CA SER A 287 5.14 -14.01 -12.91
C SER A 287 4.57 -12.66 -13.34
N ARG A 288 3.73 -12.65 -14.39
CA ARG A 288 2.90 -11.48 -14.76
C ARG A 288 2.01 -10.97 -13.62
N TYR A 289 1.75 -11.81 -12.60
CA TYR A 289 0.99 -11.44 -11.41
C TYR A 289 1.84 -10.71 -10.35
N GLU A 290 3.12 -10.48 -10.61
CA GLU A 290 4.00 -9.55 -9.89
C GLU A 290 3.90 -8.10 -10.41
N LEU A 291 2.97 -7.86 -11.34
CA LEU A 291 2.60 -6.54 -11.82
C LEU A 291 1.22 -6.17 -11.25
N TRP A 292 1.12 -5.08 -10.49
CA TRP A 292 -0.14 -4.55 -9.97
C TRP A 292 -0.63 -3.44 -10.89
N ALA A 293 -1.62 -3.70 -11.75
CA ALA A 293 -2.23 -2.65 -12.56
C ALA A 293 -3.01 -1.69 -11.65
N GLY A 294 -2.55 -0.44 -11.55
CA GLY A 294 -3.14 0.56 -10.69
C GLY A 294 -4.56 0.93 -11.10
N VAL A 295 -5.47 0.90 -10.14
CA VAL A 295 -6.85 1.38 -10.28
C VAL A 295 -7.06 2.46 -9.22
N ASP A 296 -7.23 3.70 -9.68
CA ASP A 296 -7.53 4.84 -8.81
C ASP A 296 -9.00 4.85 -8.43
N VAL A 297 -9.28 4.50 -7.18
CA VAL A 297 -10.63 4.52 -6.60
C VAL A 297 -10.82 5.68 -5.62
N GLU A 298 -9.82 6.57 -5.48
CA GLU A 298 -9.80 7.60 -4.43
C GLU A 298 -11.00 8.54 -4.50
N SER A 299 -11.44 8.90 -5.71
CA SER A 299 -12.49 9.91 -5.91
C SER A 299 -13.87 9.34 -6.24
N ARG A 300 -13.92 8.12 -6.80
CA ARG A 300 -15.15 7.54 -7.35
C ARG A 300 -15.44 6.12 -6.90
N GLY A 301 -14.52 5.46 -6.18
CA GLY A 301 -14.79 4.14 -5.64
C GLY A 301 -15.17 3.12 -6.70
N SER A 302 -16.25 2.40 -6.43
CA SER A 302 -16.84 1.45 -7.39
C SER A 302 -17.45 2.11 -8.63
N ASP A 303 -17.61 3.44 -8.66
CA ASP A 303 -18.06 4.19 -9.84
C ASP A 303 -16.91 4.62 -10.76
N THR A 304 -15.66 4.23 -10.45
CA THR A 304 -14.52 4.40 -11.36
C THR A 304 -14.73 3.52 -12.61
N SER A 305 -14.60 4.13 -13.80
CA SER A 305 -14.63 3.39 -15.06
C SER A 305 -13.29 2.68 -15.28
N VAL A 306 -13.32 1.35 -15.37
CA VAL A 306 -12.14 0.51 -15.55
C VAL A 306 -12.38 -0.46 -16.70
N ASP A 307 -11.41 -0.60 -17.61
CA ASP A 307 -11.39 -1.69 -18.57
C ASP A 307 -10.93 -2.98 -17.87
N TRP A 308 -11.87 -3.65 -17.19
CA TRP A 308 -11.57 -4.86 -16.41
C TRP A 308 -11.06 -6.01 -17.25
N ASP A 309 -11.41 -6.09 -18.54
CA ASP A 309 -10.92 -7.14 -19.44
C ASP A 309 -9.45 -6.92 -19.85
N ALA A 310 -8.91 -5.72 -19.67
CA ALA A 310 -7.47 -5.50 -19.79
C ALA A 310 -6.66 -6.16 -18.66
N ILE A 311 -7.22 -6.25 -17.45
CA ILE A 311 -6.52 -6.75 -16.26
C ILE A 311 -6.89 -8.21 -15.95
N VAL A 312 -8.19 -8.47 -15.76
CA VAL A 312 -8.76 -9.73 -15.24
C VAL A 312 -9.90 -10.23 -16.14
N PRO A 313 -9.66 -10.52 -17.43
CA PRO A 313 -10.68 -11.00 -18.36
C PRO A 313 -11.37 -12.28 -17.85
N ALA A 314 -12.70 -12.37 -17.96
CA ALA A 314 -13.46 -13.48 -17.39
C ALA A 314 -13.22 -14.83 -18.09
N GLY A 315 -12.95 -14.80 -19.40
CA GLY A 315 -12.87 -15.99 -20.26
C GLY A 315 -11.46 -16.54 -20.48
N THR A 316 -10.42 -15.83 -20.05
CA THR A 316 -9.01 -16.23 -20.25
C THR A 316 -8.22 -16.05 -18.96
N ALA A 317 -6.94 -16.46 -18.96
CA ALA A 317 -6.07 -16.17 -17.82
C ALA A 317 -5.94 -14.65 -17.63
N HIS A 318 -5.87 -14.21 -16.38
CA HIS A 318 -5.67 -12.80 -16.05
C HIS A 318 -4.36 -12.29 -16.67
N THR A 319 -4.35 -11.00 -17.04
CA THR A 319 -3.20 -10.34 -17.67
C THR A 319 -2.17 -9.92 -16.62
N THR A 320 -2.60 -9.31 -15.52
CA THR A 320 -1.76 -8.87 -14.40
C THR A 320 -2.55 -8.97 -13.09
N SER A 321 -1.95 -8.57 -11.97
CA SER A 321 -2.67 -8.34 -10.71
C SER A 321 -3.31 -6.96 -10.67
N VAL A 322 -4.12 -6.69 -9.64
CA VAL A 322 -4.83 -5.42 -9.43
C VAL A 322 -4.22 -4.66 -8.25
N GLY A 323 -3.89 -3.39 -8.42
CA GLY A 323 -3.50 -2.48 -7.34
C GLY A 323 -4.58 -1.44 -7.08
N LEU A 324 -5.30 -1.55 -5.97
CA LEU A 324 -6.37 -0.62 -5.59
C LEU A 324 -5.79 0.55 -4.79
N TYR A 325 -5.83 1.74 -5.37
CA TYR A 325 -5.37 2.97 -4.71
C TYR A 325 -6.53 3.67 -3.99
N ARG A 326 -6.43 3.74 -2.66
CA ARG A 326 -7.35 4.42 -1.72
C ARG A 326 -8.76 3.82 -1.60
N PRO A 327 -8.91 2.49 -1.41
CA PRO A 327 -10.22 1.86 -1.27
C PRO A 327 -10.93 2.25 0.04
N GLU A 328 -10.28 2.94 0.99
CA GLU A 328 -11.00 3.54 2.11
C GLU A 328 -12.00 4.63 1.71
N TRP A 329 -12.07 4.96 0.41
CA TRP A 329 -13.20 5.62 -0.24
C TRP A 329 -14.55 5.15 0.29
N THR A 330 -14.72 3.84 0.52
CA THR A 330 -15.98 3.23 0.99
C THR A 330 -16.45 3.77 2.33
N ARG A 331 -15.53 4.34 3.13
CA ARG A 331 -15.85 5.11 4.35
C ARG A 331 -15.78 6.61 4.11
N SER A 332 -14.66 7.09 3.53
CA SER A 332 -14.32 8.52 3.51
C SER A 332 -15.29 9.37 2.68
N HIS A 333 -15.99 8.77 1.72
CA HIS A 333 -16.96 9.47 0.86
C HIS A 333 -18.40 9.44 1.39
N LEU A 334 -18.65 8.71 2.48
CA LEU A 334 -19.97 8.69 3.10
C LEU A 334 -20.27 10.06 3.75
N PRO A 335 -21.55 10.47 3.80
CA PRO A 335 -21.94 11.72 4.45
C PRO A 335 -21.44 11.81 5.90
N ALA A 336 -21.24 13.05 6.37
CA ALA A 336 -20.89 13.30 7.76
C ALA A 336 -21.94 12.69 8.71
N GLY A 337 -21.48 11.96 9.73
CA GLY A 337 -22.37 11.26 10.67
C GLY A 337 -22.84 9.88 10.21
N HIS A 338 -22.23 9.32 9.16
CA HIS A 338 -22.42 7.92 8.79
C HIS A 338 -22.11 6.97 9.95
N THR A 339 -22.71 5.79 9.93
CA THR A 339 -22.53 4.77 10.96
C THR A 339 -21.54 3.70 10.49
N PRO A 340 -20.98 2.90 11.41
CA PRO A 340 -20.17 1.73 11.04
C PRO A 340 -20.90 0.77 10.08
N GLU A 341 -22.22 0.63 10.20
CA GLU A 341 -23.04 -0.20 9.32
C GLU A 341 -23.11 0.36 7.89
N ALA A 342 -23.21 1.69 7.73
CA ALA A 342 -23.20 2.32 6.42
C ALA A 342 -21.85 2.14 5.71
N PHE A 343 -20.76 2.22 6.47
CA PHE A 343 -19.42 1.88 5.99
C PHE A 343 -19.33 0.42 5.54
N HIS A 344 -19.69 -0.53 6.40
CA HIS A 344 -19.61 -1.96 6.06
C HIS A 344 -20.48 -2.30 4.83
N ALA A 345 -21.66 -1.71 4.69
CA ALA A 345 -22.50 -1.91 3.49
C ALA A 345 -21.84 -1.37 2.20
N ALA A 346 -21.14 -0.23 2.28
CA ALA A 346 -20.40 0.32 1.14
C ALA A 346 -19.16 -0.54 0.82
N ASP A 347 -18.47 -1.04 1.84
CA ASP A 347 -17.31 -1.94 1.68
C ASP A 347 -17.75 -3.29 1.08
N ASP A 348 -18.82 -3.90 1.58
CA ASP A 348 -19.40 -5.14 1.04
C ASP A 348 -19.72 -5.00 -0.46
N ARG A 349 -20.33 -3.87 -0.85
CA ARG A 349 -20.62 -3.54 -2.26
C ARG A 349 -19.36 -3.45 -3.12
N PHE A 350 -18.30 -2.86 -2.58
CA PHE A 350 -17.03 -2.64 -3.27
C PHE A 350 -16.27 -3.96 -3.47
N TRP A 351 -16.19 -4.80 -2.44
CA TRP A 351 -15.40 -6.04 -2.46
C TRP A 351 -16.17 -7.25 -3.04
N THR A 352 -17.48 -7.31 -2.83
CA THR A 352 -18.32 -8.45 -3.24
C THR A 352 -19.14 -8.17 -4.51
N GLY A 353 -19.41 -6.90 -4.83
CA GLY A 353 -20.19 -6.50 -6.00
C GLY A 353 -21.67 -6.28 -5.67
N ARG A 354 -22.47 -5.85 -6.66
CA ARG A 354 -23.88 -5.46 -6.46
C ARG A 354 -24.78 -6.57 -5.92
N SER A 355 -24.45 -7.83 -6.20
CA SER A 355 -25.23 -8.98 -5.71
C SER A 355 -25.08 -9.21 -4.20
N LEU A 356 -23.97 -8.76 -3.60
CA LEU A 356 -23.54 -9.11 -2.24
C LEU A 356 -23.46 -10.63 -1.99
N ASP A 357 -23.45 -11.43 -3.06
CA ASP A 357 -23.36 -12.88 -3.04
C ASP A 357 -22.21 -13.29 -3.97
N PRO A 358 -21.03 -13.68 -3.43
CA PRO A 358 -19.87 -14.03 -4.23
C PRO A 358 -20.09 -15.32 -5.03
N SER A 359 -21.11 -16.14 -4.72
CA SER A 359 -21.46 -17.32 -5.51
C SER A 359 -22.35 -17.02 -6.71
N ARG A 360 -23.00 -15.85 -6.70
CA ARG A 360 -23.91 -15.39 -7.75
C ARG A 360 -23.58 -13.94 -8.12
N PRO A 361 -22.40 -13.70 -8.72
CA PRO A 361 -22.00 -12.35 -9.11
C PRO A 361 -22.97 -11.78 -10.15
N ASP A 362 -23.17 -10.47 -10.09
CA ASP A 362 -24.00 -9.75 -11.05
C ASP A 362 -23.20 -9.38 -12.30
N ALA A 363 -23.42 -10.11 -13.39
CA ALA A 363 -22.68 -9.90 -14.64
C ALA A 363 -22.96 -8.54 -15.32
N ALA A 364 -24.01 -7.82 -14.91
CA ALA A 364 -24.34 -6.50 -15.43
C ALA A 364 -23.73 -5.36 -14.59
N ASP A 365 -23.03 -5.68 -13.50
CA ASP A 365 -22.32 -4.70 -12.69
C ASP A 365 -21.11 -4.15 -13.44
N PRO A 366 -21.02 -2.82 -13.72
CA PRO A 366 -19.84 -2.24 -14.35
C PRO A 366 -18.61 -2.32 -13.44
N TRP A 367 -18.80 -2.45 -12.12
CA TRP A 367 -17.72 -2.67 -11.17
C TRP A 367 -17.44 -4.17 -11.03
N ARG A 368 -16.31 -4.64 -11.56
CA ARG A 368 -15.87 -6.02 -11.36
C ARG A 368 -15.20 -6.14 -9.99
N ALA A 369 -16.01 -6.38 -8.97
CA ALA A 369 -15.54 -6.51 -7.60
C ALA A 369 -14.53 -7.67 -7.44
N PRO A 370 -13.58 -7.56 -6.50
CA PRO A 370 -12.64 -8.62 -6.11
C PRO A 370 -13.23 -10.04 -6.05
N ALA A 371 -14.38 -10.23 -5.41
CA ALA A 371 -15.02 -11.55 -5.30
C ALA A 371 -15.43 -12.17 -6.65
N VAL A 372 -15.54 -11.37 -7.71
CA VAL A 372 -15.91 -11.84 -9.06
C VAL A 372 -14.73 -12.52 -9.74
N PHE A 373 -13.49 -12.07 -9.50
CA PHE A 373 -12.31 -12.54 -10.24
C PHE A 373 -11.27 -13.25 -9.37
N ALA A 374 -11.18 -12.95 -8.07
CA ALA A 374 -10.22 -13.58 -7.17
C ALA A 374 -10.90 -14.65 -6.31
N ALA A 375 -10.29 -15.84 -6.21
CA ALA A 375 -10.70 -16.81 -5.19
C ALA A 375 -10.37 -16.26 -3.79
N ASP A 376 -11.32 -16.37 -2.87
CA ASP A 376 -11.09 -16.03 -1.47
C ASP A 376 -10.01 -16.93 -0.84
N ARG A 377 -9.44 -16.50 0.27
CA ARG A 377 -8.52 -17.31 1.07
C ARG A 377 -8.88 -17.26 2.54
N SER A 378 -8.45 -18.29 3.26
CA SER A 378 -8.74 -18.45 4.69
C SER A 378 -7.48 -18.82 5.48
N THR A 379 -7.46 -18.43 6.76
CA THR A 379 -6.45 -18.84 7.76
C THR A 379 -6.96 -19.96 8.67
N VAL A 380 -8.22 -20.37 8.53
CA VAL A 380 -8.87 -21.39 9.37
C VAL A 380 -8.42 -22.78 8.96
N THR A 381 -7.23 -23.18 9.41
CA THR A 381 -6.54 -24.41 9.00
C THR A 381 -6.57 -25.54 10.04
N SER A 382 -6.94 -25.24 11.29
CA SER A 382 -6.97 -26.21 12.39
C SER A 382 -7.97 -25.82 13.49
N LEU A 383 -8.39 -26.80 14.30
CA LEU A 383 -9.17 -26.57 15.51
C LEU A 383 -8.26 -26.33 16.74
N PRO A 384 -8.70 -25.55 17.74
CA PRO A 384 -9.96 -24.80 17.76
C PRO A 384 -9.88 -23.51 16.94
N PHE A 385 -10.95 -23.21 16.21
CA PHE A 385 -11.19 -21.89 15.63
C PHE A 385 -12.27 -21.19 16.45
N ALA A 386 -12.03 -19.91 16.76
CA ALA A 386 -12.98 -19.06 17.46
C ALA A 386 -13.03 -17.69 16.79
N THR A 387 -14.25 -17.16 16.66
CA THR A 387 -14.50 -15.79 16.26
C THR A 387 -15.71 -15.28 17.03
N VAL A 388 -15.69 -14.01 17.39
CA VAL A 388 -16.84 -13.27 17.94
C VAL A 388 -17.31 -12.19 16.96
N PHE A 389 -16.85 -12.27 15.70
CA PHE A 389 -17.15 -11.29 14.64
C PHE A 389 -16.73 -9.85 15.02
N ASN A 390 -15.63 -9.70 15.77
CA ASN A 390 -15.05 -8.40 16.07
C ASN A 390 -14.45 -7.82 14.77
N THR A 391 -14.97 -6.67 14.34
CA THR A 391 -14.54 -5.97 13.12
C THR A 391 -13.40 -4.97 13.36
N GLY A 392 -12.96 -4.80 14.60
CA GLY A 392 -11.89 -3.86 14.97
C GLY A 392 -12.37 -2.48 15.41
N HIS A 393 -13.68 -2.22 15.35
CA HIS A 393 -14.32 -1.01 15.86
C HIS A 393 -15.74 -1.28 16.37
N GLY A 394 -16.35 -0.32 17.06
CA GLY A 394 -17.73 -0.47 17.50
C GLY A 394 -18.23 0.68 18.35
N LEU A 395 -19.56 0.81 18.43
CA LEU A 395 -20.22 1.82 19.25
C LEU A 395 -20.13 1.50 20.75
N ARG A 396 -19.94 0.22 21.10
CA ARG A 396 -19.82 -0.32 22.47
C ARG A 396 -18.99 -1.60 22.44
N TRP A 397 -18.34 -1.91 23.55
CA TRP A 397 -17.79 -3.24 23.85
C TRP A 397 -18.47 -3.74 25.13
N GLN A 398 -19.13 -4.89 25.05
CA GLN A 398 -19.80 -5.53 26.19
C GLN A 398 -19.09 -6.80 26.62
#